data_AF-A0A1X0R764-F1
#
_entry.id   AF-A0A1X0R764-F1
#
_cell.length_a   1.000
_cell.length_b   1.000
_cell.length_c   1.000
_cell.angle_alpha   90.00
_cell.angle_beta   90.00
_cell.angle_gamma   90.00
#
_symmetry.space_group_name_H-M   'P 1'
#
loop_
_entity.id
_entity.type
_entity.pdbx_description
1 polymer ?
#
loop_
_entity_poly.entity_id
_entity_poly.type
_entity_poly.pdbx_seq_one_letter_code
_entity_poly.pdbx_strand_id
1 'polypeptide(L)'
;MSNKQTFIDLDATDSLLLKKAIPRQIIFCVDVSKEMNSPLSASIDGGLNNTNLKTSTRLETIIRFIKRYILMNKLIGNKNDKYAFMLLKEKSEWWKPFTLDEQEACSYADMLDEQIGSTSYDSFQLESLFKDISVNANLDDKSTFTQAIVIYSRTRVIPERSLNEEWCVEAQLVYDAWNDLDSDQVPGWYYEMVKVLGQDNVSKALCQLLAHPLQRGKQEGIVNVI
;
A
#
# COMPACT_ATOMS: atom_id res chain seq x y z
N MET A 1 50.75 27.43 -10.13
CA MET A 1 49.37 27.34 -10.66
C MET A 1 48.86 25.95 -10.34
N SER A 2 47.95 25.85 -9.37
CA SER A 2 47.23 24.60 -9.06
C SER A 2 45.80 25.01 -8.72
N ASN A 3 44.86 24.48 -9.49
CA ASN A 3 43.43 24.79 -9.40
C ASN A 3 42.89 24.38 -8.04
N LYS A 4 42.38 25.34 -7.27
CA LYS A 4 41.48 25.07 -6.16
C LYS A 4 40.16 24.59 -6.76
N GLN A 5 39.88 23.30 -6.68
CA GLN A 5 38.55 22.75 -6.88
C GLN A 5 37.67 23.30 -5.76
N THR A 6 36.82 24.27 -6.09
CA THR A 6 35.78 24.78 -5.20
C THR A 6 34.78 23.64 -5.00
N PHE A 7 34.86 22.95 -3.87
CA PHE A 7 33.73 22.18 -3.37
C PHE A 7 32.65 23.21 -3.05
N ILE A 8 31.56 23.17 -3.82
CA ILE A 8 30.33 23.85 -3.43
C ILE A 8 29.85 23.07 -2.22
N ASP A 9 30.12 23.60 -1.03
CA ASP A 9 29.45 23.18 0.19
C ASP A 9 27.95 23.33 -0.06
N LEU A 10 27.26 22.20 -0.17
CA LEU A 10 25.80 22.13 -0.13
C LEU A 10 25.40 22.65 1.25
N ASP A 11 24.84 23.85 1.23
CA ASP A 11 24.55 24.66 2.39
C ASP A 11 23.71 23.85 3.41
N ALA A 12 24.19 23.76 4.65
CA ALA A 12 23.54 23.05 5.75
C ALA A 12 22.11 23.55 6.06
N THR A 13 21.72 24.65 5.45
CA THR A 13 20.38 25.24 5.44
C THR A 13 19.34 24.34 4.76
N ASP A 14 19.73 23.52 3.77
CA ASP A 14 18.83 22.53 3.12
C ASP A 14 18.59 21.28 3.99
N SER A 15 19.43 21.04 4.99
CA SER A 15 19.32 19.91 5.92
C SER A 15 18.40 20.20 7.11
N LEU A 16 18.00 21.46 7.32
CA LEU A 16 17.25 21.92 8.51
C LEU A 16 15.82 22.38 8.22
N LEU A 17 15.43 22.45 6.95
CA LEU A 17 14.02 22.31 6.59
C LEU A 17 13.65 20.84 6.80
N LEU A 18 13.16 20.53 8.00
CA LEU A 18 12.22 19.44 8.24
C LEU A 18 11.38 19.31 6.96
N LYS A 19 11.61 18.29 6.11
CA LYS A 19 10.93 18.15 4.81
C LYS A 19 9.45 18.39 5.07
N LYS A 20 8.93 19.57 4.69
CA LYS A 20 7.58 19.97 5.07
C LYS A 20 6.66 18.88 4.56
N ALA A 21 5.90 18.24 5.45
CA ALA A 21 4.98 17.19 5.03
C ALA A 21 4.03 17.80 4.01
N ILE A 22 4.22 17.47 2.73
CA ILE A 22 3.28 17.84 1.68
C ILE A 22 2.08 16.89 1.77
N PRO A 23 0.86 17.34 1.47
CA PRO A 23 -0.30 16.46 1.48
C PRO A 23 -0.11 15.26 0.55
N ARG A 24 -0.59 14.08 0.97
CA ARG A 24 -0.54 12.88 0.14
C ARG A 24 -1.83 12.65 -0.64
N GLN A 25 -1.68 12.12 -1.85
CA GLN A 25 -2.75 11.49 -2.60
C GLN A 25 -2.58 9.97 -2.45
N ILE A 26 -3.32 9.37 -1.52
CA ILE A 26 -3.17 7.95 -1.16
C ILE A 26 -4.17 7.12 -1.96
N ILE A 27 -3.68 6.13 -2.71
CA ILE A 27 -4.48 5.26 -3.56
C ILE A 27 -4.42 3.84 -2.98
N PHE A 28 -5.53 3.35 -2.44
CA PHE A 28 -5.63 1.95 -2.03
C PHE A 28 -5.94 1.08 -3.25
N CYS A 29 -4.95 0.29 -3.66
CA CYS A 29 -5.06 -0.61 -4.81
C CYS A 29 -5.34 -2.01 -4.27
N VAL A 30 -6.60 -2.44 -4.30
CA VAL A 30 -7.07 -3.64 -3.59
C VAL A 30 -7.39 -4.75 -4.58
N ASP A 31 -6.76 -5.91 -4.41
CA ASP A 31 -7.12 -7.12 -5.12
C ASP A 31 -8.54 -7.57 -4.76
N VAL A 32 -9.32 -7.95 -5.76
CA VAL A 32 -10.70 -8.42 -5.62
C VAL A 32 -10.91 -9.83 -6.17
N SER A 33 -9.83 -10.60 -6.28
CA SER A 33 -9.87 -12.03 -6.59
C SER A 33 -10.53 -12.86 -5.48
N LYS A 34 -11.02 -14.06 -5.82
CA LYS A 34 -11.60 -15.01 -4.86
C LYS A 34 -10.66 -15.32 -3.69
N GLU A 35 -9.35 -15.20 -3.87
CA GLU A 35 -8.33 -15.42 -2.85
C GLU A 35 -8.51 -14.50 -1.64
N MET A 36 -9.14 -13.33 -1.81
CA MET A 36 -9.48 -12.41 -0.72
C MET A 36 -10.56 -12.94 0.23
N ASN A 37 -11.38 -13.89 -0.22
CA ASN A 37 -12.33 -14.61 0.64
C ASN A 37 -11.67 -15.69 1.50
N SER A 38 -10.37 -15.95 1.29
CA SER A 38 -9.65 -16.92 2.12
C SER A 38 -9.56 -16.44 3.58
N PRO A 39 -9.64 -17.35 4.56
CA PRO A 39 -9.52 -17.00 5.96
C PRO A 39 -8.12 -16.49 6.30
N LEU A 40 -8.09 -15.54 7.24
CA LEU A 40 -6.89 -15.00 7.87
C LEU A 40 -6.99 -15.26 9.37
N SER A 41 -5.98 -15.92 9.94
CA SER A 41 -6.06 -16.38 11.32
C SER A 41 -6.21 -15.21 12.29
N ALA A 42 -6.88 -15.48 13.40
CA ALA A 42 -6.91 -14.57 14.52
C ALA A 42 -5.49 -14.19 15.01
N SER A 43 -5.39 -13.01 15.60
CA SER A 43 -4.32 -12.60 16.51
C SER A 43 -4.28 -13.49 17.74
N ILE A 44 -3.08 -13.71 18.23
CA ILE A 44 -2.82 -14.53 19.41
C ILE A 44 -3.19 -13.78 20.72
N ASP A 45 -3.33 -12.45 20.69
CA ASP A 45 -3.33 -11.61 21.91
C ASP A 45 -4.60 -10.76 22.19
N GLY A 46 -5.73 -10.95 21.49
CA GLY A 46 -6.92 -10.10 21.66
C GLY A 46 -7.93 -10.53 22.75
N GLY A 47 -8.96 -9.73 23.07
CA GLY A 47 -10.08 -10.01 24.02
C GLY A 47 -11.50 -9.82 23.44
N LEU A 48 -12.53 -10.51 23.95
CA LEU A 48 -13.67 -11.08 23.19
C LEU A 48 -14.53 -10.28 22.17
N ASN A 49 -14.53 -8.95 22.05
CA ASN A 49 -15.37 -8.24 21.07
C ASN A 49 -14.61 -7.05 20.44
N ASN A 50 -14.50 -6.98 19.11
CA ASN A 50 -13.69 -6.02 18.31
C ASN A 50 -12.17 -6.23 18.29
N THR A 51 -11.72 -7.38 18.74
CA THR A 51 -10.30 -7.74 18.70
C THR A 51 -10.03 -8.66 17.54
N ASN A 52 -8.77 -8.71 17.13
CA ASN A 52 -8.29 -9.60 16.08
C ASN A 52 -8.47 -11.10 16.44
N LEU A 53 -9.30 -11.48 17.42
CA LEU A 53 -9.45 -12.84 17.95
C LEU A 53 -10.29 -13.81 17.13
N LYS A 54 -11.07 -13.32 16.16
CA LYS A 54 -11.87 -14.19 15.30
C LYS A 54 -11.24 -14.25 13.93
N THR A 55 -11.22 -15.45 13.36
CA THR A 55 -10.92 -15.64 11.94
C THR A 55 -11.89 -14.78 11.13
N SER A 56 -11.35 -14.01 10.21
CA SER A 56 -12.11 -13.24 9.21
C SER A 56 -11.57 -13.61 7.84
N THR A 57 -12.27 -13.24 6.78
CA THR A 57 -11.64 -13.25 5.45
C THR A 57 -10.50 -12.23 5.41
N ARG A 58 -9.59 -12.37 4.44
CA ARG A 58 -8.55 -11.36 4.19
C ARG A 58 -9.21 -10.02 3.90
N LEU A 59 -10.27 -10.00 3.09
CA LEU A 59 -11.00 -8.78 2.76
C LEU A 59 -11.54 -8.07 4.00
N GLU A 60 -12.30 -8.77 4.85
CA GLU A 60 -12.88 -8.18 6.08
C GLU A 60 -11.79 -7.54 6.95
N THR A 61 -10.64 -8.21 7.04
CA THR A 61 -9.48 -7.67 7.76
C THR A 61 -8.91 -6.43 7.07
N ILE A 62 -8.73 -6.46 5.75
CA ILE A 62 -8.21 -5.33 4.97
C ILE A 62 -9.14 -4.12 5.08
N ILE A 63 -10.45 -4.29 4.88
CA ILE A 63 -11.45 -3.20 5.03
C ILE A 63 -11.32 -2.56 6.41
N ARG A 64 -11.31 -3.38 7.47
CA ARG A 64 -11.17 -2.90 8.85
C ARG A 64 -9.89 -2.09 9.05
N PHE A 65 -8.75 -2.55 8.53
CA PHE A 65 -7.48 -1.85 8.74
C PHE A 65 -7.25 -0.67 7.80
N ILE A 66 -7.82 -0.65 6.60
CA ILE A 66 -7.87 0.56 5.75
C ILE A 66 -8.65 1.65 6.46
N LYS A 67 -9.82 1.33 7.02
CA LYS A 67 -10.62 2.31 7.79
C LYS A 67 -9.84 2.84 8.99
N ARG A 68 -9.19 1.96 9.76
CA ARG A 68 -8.30 2.36 10.86
C ARG A 68 -7.16 3.24 10.37
N TYR A 69 -6.51 2.91 9.26
CA TYR A 69 -5.47 3.72 8.65
C TYR A 69 -5.97 5.13 8.35
N ILE A 70 -7.09 5.27 7.64
CA ILE A 70 -7.67 6.56 7.23
C ILE A 70 -7.95 7.43 8.45
N LEU A 71 -8.65 6.88 9.44
CA LEU A 71 -9.02 7.60 10.66
C LEU A 71 -7.80 8.00 11.49
N MET A 72 -6.84 7.09 11.66
CA MET A 72 -5.59 7.38 12.38
C MET A 72 -4.75 8.42 11.64
N ASN A 73 -4.68 8.35 10.31
CA ASN A 73 -3.93 9.29 9.50
C ASN A 73 -4.45 10.73 9.66
N LYS A 74 -5.77 10.91 9.69
CA LYS A 74 -6.37 12.21 10.02
C LYS A 74 -6.08 12.64 11.46
N LEU A 75 -6.20 11.71 12.41
CA LEU A 75 -5.99 11.97 13.84
C LEU A 75 -4.58 12.47 14.14
N ILE A 76 -3.56 11.92 13.50
CA ILE A 76 -2.15 12.32 13.69
C ILE A 76 -1.77 13.62 12.94
N GLY A 77 -2.74 14.32 12.34
CA GLY A 77 -2.56 15.66 11.79
C GLY A 77 -2.46 15.75 10.26
N ASN A 78 -2.56 14.65 9.52
CA ASN A 78 -2.50 14.65 8.05
C ASN A 78 -3.85 15.01 7.42
N LYS A 79 -4.41 16.16 7.81
CA LYS A 79 -5.78 16.58 7.47
C LYS A 79 -6.01 16.78 5.97
N ASN A 80 -4.96 17.12 5.23
CA ASN A 80 -5.01 17.41 3.80
C ASN A 80 -4.74 16.19 2.92
N ASP A 81 -4.46 15.03 3.51
CA ASP A 81 -4.34 13.80 2.73
C ASP A 81 -5.70 13.40 2.18
N LYS A 82 -5.72 13.02 0.90
CA LYS A 82 -6.91 12.53 0.20
C LYS A 82 -6.75 11.07 -0.20
N TYR A 83 -7.86 10.35 -0.31
CA TYR A 83 -7.90 8.90 -0.51
C TYR A 83 -8.70 8.54 -1.75
N ALA A 84 -8.19 7.62 -2.56
CA ALA A 84 -8.88 7.00 -3.69
C ALA A 84 -8.77 5.48 -3.60
N PHE A 85 -9.62 4.78 -4.36
CA PHE A 85 -9.60 3.31 -4.42
C PHE A 85 -9.54 2.84 -5.86
N MET A 86 -8.71 1.83 -6.08
CA MET A 86 -8.54 1.15 -7.35
C MET A 86 -8.66 -0.35 -7.11
N LEU A 87 -9.36 -1.05 -8.01
CA LEU A 87 -9.53 -2.50 -7.93
C LEU A 87 -8.48 -3.18 -8.78
N LEU A 88 -7.87 -4.25 -8.28
CA LEU A 88 -6.98 -5.10 -9.06
C LEU A 88 -7.79 -6.31 -9.53
N LYS A 89 -8.09 -6.36 -10.83
CA LYS A 89 -8.73 -7.49 -11.54
C LYS A 89 -7.70 -8.10 -12.49
N GLU A 90 -8.06 -8.53 -13.69
CA GLU A 90 -7.07 -8.84 -14.73
C GLU A 90 -6.30 -7.58 -15.16
N LYS A 91 -7.03 -6.47 -15.27
CA LYS A 91 -6.52 -5.10 -15.37
C LYS A 91 -6.88 -4.34 -14.10
N SER A 92 -6.18 -3.24 -13.82
CA SER A 92 -6.66 -2.30 -12.81
C SER A 92 -7.94 -1.59 -13.27
N GLU A 93 -8.71 -1.12 -12.30
CA GLU A 93 -9.89 -0.28 -12.53
C GLU A 93 -9.93 0.81 -11.48
N TRP A 94 -9.84 2.07 -11.91
CA TRP A 94 -10.06 3.23 -11.05
C TRP A 94 -11.52 3.27 -10.58
N TRP A 95 -11.77 2.94 -9.32
CA TRP A 95 -13.12 2.65 -8.84
C TRP A 95 -13.74 3.79 -8.05
N LYS A 96 -12.98 4.41 -7.14
CA LYS A 96 -13.45 5.57 -6.37
C LYS A 96 -12.47 6.73 -6.50
N PRO A 97 -12.97 7.94 -6.79
CA PRO A 97 -12.13 9.12 -6.96
C PRO A 97 -11.51 9.55 -5.63
N PHE A 98 -10.58 10.50 -5.70
CA PHE A 98 -10.02 11.10 -4.50
C PHE A 98 -11.07 11.86 -3.70
N THR A 99 -11.12 11.59 -2.39
CA THR A 99 -11.86 12.38 -1.42
C THR A 99 -10.98 12.81 -0.25
N LEU A 100 -11.23 14.03 0.25
CA LEU A 100 -10.63 14.53 1.49
C LEU A 100 -11.42 14.09 2.72
N ASP A 101 -12.66 13.65 2.56
CA ASP A 101 -13.58 13.24 3.62
C ASP A 101 -13.27 11.81 4.06
N GLU A 102 -12.83 11.64 5.31
CA GLU A 102 -12.54 10.33 5.88
C GLU A 102 -13.76 9.41 6.00
N GLN A 103 -14.96 9.94 6.18
CA GLN A 103 -16.18 9.14 6.28
C GLN A 103 -16.57 8.62 4.90
N GLU A 104 -16.45 9.44 3.87
CA GLU A 104 -16.63 9.01 2.49
C GLU A 104 -15.59 7.95 2.10
N ALA A 105 -14.32 8.17 2.42
CA ALA A 105 -13.27 7.19 2.15
C ALA A 105 -13.49 5.87 2.93
N CYS A 106 -14.00 5.93 4.17
CA CYS A 106 -14.36 4.73 4.93
C CYS A 106 -15.56 4.00 4.31
N SER A 107 -16.55 4.74 3.79
CA SER A 107 -17.68 4.17 3.06
C SER A 107 -17.22 3.46 1.78
N TYR A 108 -16.26 4.03 1.05
CA TYR A 108 -15.64 3.36 -0.10
C TYR A 108 -14.98 2.02 0.30
N ALA A 109 -14.30 1.97 1.44
CA ALA A 109 -13.73 0.72 1.95
C ALA A 109 -14.82 -0.32 2.29
N ASP A 110 -15.93 0.09 2.90
CA ASP A 110 -17.04 -0.82 3.23
C ASP A 110 -17.67 -1.43 1.96
N MET A 111 -17.74 -0.67 0.86
CA MET A 111 -18.27 -1.14 -0.43
C MET A 111 -17.37 -2.16 -1.15
N LEU A 112 -16.15 -2.44 -0.67
CA LEU A 112 -15.24 -3.40 -1.30
C LEU A 112 -15.79 -4.84 -1.26
N ASP A 113 -16.62 -5.16 -0.27
CA ASP A 113 -17.26 -6.47 -0.13
C ASP A 113 -18.17 -6.80 -1.33
N GLU A 114 -18.79 -5.78 -1.92
CA GLU A 114 -19.63 -5.91 -3.12
C GLU A 114 -18.80 -6.20 -4.39
N GLN A 115 -17.49 -5.95 -4.35
CA GLN A 115 -16.60 -6.13 -5.50
C GLN A 115 -15.98 -7.52 -5.57
N ILE A 116 -16.05 -8.29 -4.47
CA ILE A 116 -15.46 -9.61 -4.41
C ILE A 116 -16.49 -10.67 -4.77
N GLY A 117 -16.21 -11.36 -5.87
CA GLY A 117 -16.99 -12.50 -6.36
C GLY A 117 -16.20 -13.80 -6.30
N SER A 118 -16.71 -14.80 -7.01
CA SER A 118 -16.03 -16.10 -7.18
C SER A 118 -14.96 -16.09 -8.29
N THR A 119 -14.66 -14.91 -8.84
CA THR A 119 -13.75 -14.76 -9.98
C THR A 119 -12.30 -15.02 -9.57
N SER A 120 -11.65 -15.88 -10.33
CA SER A 120 -10.18 -16.04 -10.28
C SER A 120 -9.59 -15.25 -11.44
N TYR A 121 -8.47 -14.60 -11.22
CA TYR A 121 -7.74 -13.93 -12.28
C TYR A 121 -6.39 -14.62 -12.40
N ASP A 122 -6.11 -15.23 -13.55
CA ASP A 122 -4.87 -15.99 -13.77
C ASP A 122 -3.71 -15.10 -14.22
N SER A 123 -3.97 -13.81 -14.45
CA SER A 123 -2.96 -12.80 -14.80
C SER A 123 -3.28 -11.45 -14.15
N PHE A 124 -2.28 -10.57 -14.12
CA PHE A 124 -2.46 -9.16 -13.79
C PHE A 124 -1.59 -8.30 -14.71
N GLN A 125 -2.23 -7.39 -15.44
CA GLN A 125 -1.59 -6.46 -16.36
C GLN A 125 -1.08 -5.24 -15.60
N LEU A 126 0.15 -5.31 -15.09
CA LEU A 126 0.70 -4.28 -14.22
C LEU A 126 0.81 -2.90 -14.92
N GLU A 127 1.12 -2.83 -16.21
CA GLU A 127 1.07 -1.58 -16.99
C GLU A 127 -0.27 -0.82 -16.84
N SER A 128 -1.40 -1.54 -16.71
CA SER A 128 -2.70 -0.90 -16.51
C SER A 128 -2.77 -0.10 -15.21
N LEU A 129 -2.10 -0.58 -14.15
CA LEU A 129 -2.02 0.10 -12.85
C LEU A 129 -1.40 1.48 -12.99
N PHE A 130 -0.22 1.54 -13.62
CA PHE A 130 0.51 2.80 -13.81
C PHE A 130 -0.23 3.73 -14.77
N LYS A 131 -0.86 3.17 -15.81
CA LYS A 131 -1.71 3.94 -16.72
C LYS A 131 -2.88 4.59 -15.99
N ASP A 132 -3.63 3.84 -15.19
CA ASP A 132 -4.76 4.38 -14.44
C ASP A 132 -4.31 5.44 -13.42
N ILE A 133 -3.20 5.21 -12.73
CA ILE A 133 -2.64 6.20 -11.80
C ILE A 133 -2.22 7.47 -12.55
N SER A 134 -1.48 7.38 -13.65
CA SER A 134 -1.05 8.56 -14.42
C SER A 134 -2.20 9.35 -15.04
N VAL A 135 -3.30 8.70 -15.38
CA VAL A 135 -4.51 9.37 -15.91
C VAL A 135 -5.29 10.08 -14.81
N ASN A 136 -5.41 9.48 -13.62
CA ASN A 136 -6.32 9.95 -12.56
C ASN A 136 -5.62 10.72 -11.44
N ALA A 137 -4.34 10.47 -11.20
CA ALA A 137 -3.51 11.24 -10.29
C ALA A 137 -2.69 12.24 -11.09
N ASN A 138 -2.79 13.52 -10.74
CA ASN A 138 -1.98 14.57 -11.36
C ASN A 138 -0.53 14.44 -10.84
N LEU A 139 0.27 13.58 -11.48
CA LEU A 139 1.65 13.27 -11.06
C LEU A 139 2.61 14.45 -11.23
N ASP A 140 2.26 15.45 -12.04
CA ASP A 140 3.05 16.67 -12.23
C ASP A 140 2.87 17.69 -11.09
N ASP A 141 1.87 17.50 -10.23
CA ASP A 141 1.59 18.37 -9.10
C ASP A 141 2.56 18.14 -7.94
N LYS A 142 3.65 18.93 -7.94
CA LYS A 142 4.67 18.95 -6.88
C LYS A 142 4.17 19.45 -5.52
N SER A 143 2.94 19.96 -5.42
CA SER A 143 2.35 20.37 -4.13
C SER A 143 1.83 19.19 -3.32
N THR A 144 1.72 18.00 -3.93
CA THR A 144 1.28 16.77 -3.27
C THR A 144 2.23 15.61 -3.56
N PHE A 145 2.16 14.57 -2.72
CA PHE A 145 2.88 13.31 -2.95
C PHE A 145 1.89 12.19 -3.26
N THR A 146 1.97 11.58 -4.44
CA THR A 146 1.12 10.41 -4.78
C THR A 146 1.72 9.13 -4.21
N GLN A 147 0.94 8.41 -3.41
CA GLN A 147 1.33 7.14 -2.79
C GLN A 147 0.31 6.06 -3.18
N ALA A 148 0.75 5.01 -3.88
CA ALA A 148 -0.05 3.80 -4.05
C ALA A 148 0.27 2.80 -2.92
N ILE A 149 -0.78 2.32 -2.24
CA ILE A 149 -0.70 1.20 -1.29
C ILE A 149 -1.34 0.00 -1.98
N VAL A 150 -0.51 -0.95 -2.40
CA VAL A 150 -0.95 -2.14 -3.15
C VAL A 150 -1.18 -3.29 -2.18
N ILE A 151 -2.39 -3.84 -2.21
CA ILE A 151 -2.81 -4.98 -1.39
C ILE A 151 -3.11 -6.13 -2.35
N TYR A 152 -2.13 -7.01 -2.52
CA TYR A 152 -2.15 -8.10 -3.50
C TYR A 152 -2.29 -9.46 -2.81
N SER A 153 -3.19 -10.32 -3.29
CA SER A 153 -3.53 -11.59 -2.60
C SER A 153 -3.33 -12.86 -3.42
N ARG A 154 -3.16 -12.72 -4.74
CA ARG A 154 -2.93 -13.84 -5.66
C ARG A 154 -1.54 -14.40 -5.47
N THR A 155 -1.43 -15.54 -4.81
CA THR A 155 -0.14 -16.19 -4.51
C THR A 155 0.50 -16.90 -5.70
N ARG A 156 -0.22 -17.02 -6.82
CA ARG A 156 0.23 -17.76 -8.02
C ARG A 156 0.24 -16.92 -9.29
N VAL A 157 0.04 -15.61 -9.16
CA VAL A 157 -0.01 -14.69 -10.30
C VAL A 157 1.10 -13.70 -10.11
N ILE A 158 2.10 -13.79 -10.98
CA ILE A 158 3.18 -12.81 -11.01
C ILE A 158 2.68 -11.65 -11.89
N PRO A 159 2.72 -10.40 -11.39
CA PRO A 159 2.46 -9.23 -12.24
C PRO A 159 3.32 -9.27 -13.51
N GLU A 160 2.71 -9.02 -14.67
CA GLU A 160 3.41 -8.92 -15.98
C GLU A 160 4.14 -10.19 -16.49
N ARG A 161 4.10 -11.34 -15.80
CA ARG A 161 4.69 -12.60 -16.30
C ARG A 161 3.64 -13.68 -16.56
N SER A 162 3.56 -14.17 -17.79
CA SER A 162 2.96 -15.49 -18.08
C SER A 162 3.97 -16.57 -17.69
N LEU A 163 3.63 -17.41 -16.74
CA LEU A 163 4.47 -18.54 -16.38
C LEU A 163 4.38 -19.62 -17.46
N ASN A 164 5.53 -20.11 -17.92
CA ASN A 164 5.58 -21.38 -18.62
C ASN A 164 5.29 -22.49 -17.59
N GLU A 165 4.41 -23.43 -17.95
CA GLU A 165 3.64 -24.34 -17.08
C GLU A 165 4.42 -25.27 -16.11
N GLU A 166 5.75 -25.16 -16.01
CA GLU A 166 6.58 -26.11 -15.24
C GLU A 166 7.02 -25.62 -13.84
N TRP A 167 6.80 -24.36 -13.50
CA TRP A 167 7.29 -23.80 -12.24
C TRP A 167 6.11 -23.63 -11.28
N CYS A 168 6.16 -24.34 -10.14
CA CYS A 168 5.36 -23.95 -8.99
C CYS A 168 5.65 -22.49 -8.71
N VAL A 169 4.65 -21.62 -8.87
CA VAL A 169 4.79 -20.21 -8.53
C VAL A 169 5.02 -20.13 -7.04
N GLU A 170 6.26 -19.88 -6.66
CA GLU A 170 6.59 -19.57 -5.28
C GLU A 170 6.06 -18.17 -4.99
N ALA A 171 5.41 -17.99 -3.83
CA ALA A 171 4.96 -16.68 -3.38
C ALA A 171 6.11 -15.64 -3.39
N GLN A 172 7.35 -16.13 -3.27
CA GLN A 172 8.57 -15.35 -3.43
C GLN A 172 8.67 -14.65 -4.79
N LEU A 173 8.35 -15.33 -5.91
CA LEU A 173 8.41 -14.71 -7.24
C LEU A 173 7.39 -13.58 -7.41
N VAL A 174 6.24 -13.70 -6.75
CA VAL A 174 5.24 -12.63 -6.71
C VAL A 174 5.77 -11.45 -5.91
N TYR A 175 6.37 -11.72 -4.75
CA TYR A 175 6.99 -10.69 -3.91
C TYR A 175 8.12 -9.95 -4.64
N ASP A 176 9.04 -10.70 -5.24
CA ASP A 176 10.18 -10.16 -5.98
C ASP A 176 9.71 -9.27 -7.13
N ALA A 177 8.68 -9.70 -7.88
CA ALA A 177 8.13 -8.89 -8.97
C ALA A 177 7.57 -7.54 -8.51
N TRP A 178 6.99 -7.45 -7.31
CA TRP A 178 6.56 -6.16 -6.74
C TRP A 178 7.75 -5.35 -6.23
N ASN A 179 8.75 -6.01 -5.65
CA ASN A 179 9.96 -5.37 -5.13
C ASN A 179 10.83 -4.78 -6.26
N ASP A 180 10.87 -5.41 -7.42
CA ASP A 180 11.60 -4.94 -8.61
C ASP A 180 11.04 -3.61 -9.18
N LEU A 181 9.84 -3.18 -8.76
CA LEU A 181 9.22 -1.92 -9.19
C LEU A 181 9.67 -0.71 -8.37
N ASP A 182 10.70 -0.86 -7.53
CA ASP A 182 11.09 0.16 -6.58
C ASP A 182 11.57 1.46 -7.25
N SER A 183 11.34 2.58 -6.57
CA SER A 183 11.82 3.89 -7.00
C SER A 183 13.21 4.17 -6.43
N ASP A 184 14.15 4.51 -7.32
CA ASP A 184 15.48 4.98 -6.92
C ASP A 184 15.44 6.28 -6.06
N GLN A 185 14.33 7.03 -6.11
CA GLN A 185 14.20 8.31 -5.40
C GLN A 185 13.55 8.17 -4.03
N VAL A 186 12.47 7.40 -3.94
CA VAL A 186 11.71 7.18 -2.70
C VAL A 186 11.36 5.70 -2.60
N PRO A 187 12.19 4.91 -1.89
CA PRO A 187 11.97 3.48 -1.78
C PRO A 187 10.60 3.10 -1.21
N GLY A 188 9.99 2.12 -1.85
CA GLY A 188 8.80 1.40 -1.42
C GLY A 188 9.05 0.68 -0.10
N TRP A 189 7.96 0.40 0.61
CA TRP A 189 8.00 -0.51 1.75
C TRP A 189 7.17 -1.74 1.39
N TYR A 190 7.75 -2.92 1.57
CA TYR A 190 7.23 -4.20 1.09
C TYR A 190 6.98 -5.14 2.25
N TYR A 191 5.77 -5.70 2.32
CA TYR A 191 5.35 -6.56 3.43
C TYR A 191 4.83 -7.88 2.88
N GLU A 192 5.40 -8.99 3.34
CA GLU A 192 4.84 -10.31 3.12
C GLU A 192 3.92 -10.70 4.29
N MET A 193 2.77 -11.28 3.99
CA MET A 193 1.82 -11.69 5.00
C MET A 193 1.44 -13.16 4.85
N VAL A 194 1.83 -13.94 5.85
CA VAL A 194 1.41 -15.34 5.98
C VAL A 194 0.02 -15.45 6.60
N LYS A 195 -0.66 -16.58 6.34
CA LYS A 195 -2.03 -16.82 6.84
C LYS A 195 -2.09 -16.87 8.38
N VAL A 196 -1.05 -17.39 9.01
CA VAL A 196 -0.87 -17.47 10.47
C VAL A 196 -0.39 -16.11 10.95
N LEU A 197 -1.02 -15.54 11.99
CA LEU A 197 -0.78 -14.17 12.46
C LEU A 197 -1.09 -13.06 11.43
N GLY A 198 -1.82 -13.40 10.37
CA GLY A 198 -2.03 -12.48 9.26
C GLY A 198 -2.71 -11.17 9.66
N GLN A 199 -3.66 -11.18 10.61
CA GLN A 199 -4.32 -9.96 11.06
C GLN A 199 -3.36 -8.98 11.74
N ASP A 200 -2.42 -9.48 12.55
CA ASP A 200 -1.44 -8.63 13.24
C ASP A 200 -0.39 -8.10 12.26
N ASN A 201 0.00 -8.90 11.28
CA ASN A 201 0.92 -8.47 10.23
C ASN A 201 0.29 -7.40 9.33
N VAL A 202 -0.99 -7.54 8.96
CA VAL A 202 -1.76 -6.49 8.26
C VAL A 202 -1.78 -5.20 9.08
N SER A 203 -2.12 -5.30 10.37
CA SER A 203 -2.18 -4.15 11.25
C SER A 203 -0.84 -3.43 11.33
N LYS A 204 0.25 -4.17 11.57
CA LYS A 204 1.60 -3.63 11.71
C LYS A 204 2.05 -2.93 10.43
N ALA A 205 1.86 -3.57 9.28
CA ALA A 205 2.23 -3.00 7.98
C ALA A 205 1.48 -1.68 7.71
N LEU A 206 0.15 -1.67 7.89
CA LEU A 206 -0.63 -0.45 7.66
C LEU A 206 -0.30 0.65 8.68
N CYS A 207 -0.04 0.31 9.95
CA CYS A 207 0.42 1.29 10.94
C CYS A 207 1.78 1.90 10.54
N GLN A 208 2.71 1.10 10.05
CA GLN A 208 4.00 1.59 9.58
C GLN A 208 3.82 2.49 8.35
N LEU A 209 2.94 2.12 7.42
CA LEU A 209 2.66 2.92 6.22
C LEU A 209 2.02 4.30 6.49
N LEU A 210 1.58 4.59 7.72
CA LEU A 210 1.14 5.94 8.10
C LEU A 210 2.27 6.97 7.96
N ALA A 211 3.52 6.56 8.14
CA ALA A 211 4.68 7.42 8.02
C ALA A 211 4.80 7.99 6.60
N HIS A 212 4.97 9.30 6.50
CA HIS A 212 5.05 9.99 5.21
C HIS A 212 6.27 9.49 4.40
N PRO A 213 6.11 9.08 3.13
CA PRO A 213 7.21 8.50 2.33
C PRO A 213 8.47 9.37 2.24
N LEU A 214 8.31 10.69 2.12
CA LEU A 214 9.45 11.62 2.11
C LEU A 214 10.18 11.77 3.46
N GLN A 215 9.56 11.37 4.57
CA GLN A 215 10.06 11.58 5.94
C GLN A 215 10.45 10.28 6.64
N ARG A 216 9.89 9.14 6.23
CA ARG A 216 10.20 7.83 6.81
C ARG A 216 11.61 7.38 6.43
N GLY A 217 12.24 6.61 7.30
CA GLY A 217 13.53 5.98 7.02
C GLY A 217 13.42 4.83 6.01
N LYS A 218 14.56 4.19 5.71
CA LYS A 218 14.57 2.90 4.99
C LYS A 218 13.84 1.84 5.82
N GLN A 219 13.16 0.90 5.15
CA GLN A 219 12.40 -0.14 5.84
C GLN A 219 13.27 -1.00 6.77
N GLU A 220 14.48 -1.34 6.34
CA GLU A 220 15.47 -2.09 7.13
C GLU A 220 15.87 -1.41 8.44
N GLY A 221 15.75 -0.08 8.50
CA GLY A 221 16.07 0.72 9.69
C GLY A 221 14.96 0.71 10.75
N ILE A 222 13.80 0.12 10.45
CA ILE A 222 12.70 -0.02 11.41
C ILE A 222 13.01 -1.21 12.32
N VAL A 223 13.77 -0.97 13.38
CA VAL A 223 13.78 -1.88 14.53
C VAL A 223 12.40 -1.76 15.18
N ASN A 224 11.72 -2.88 15.40
CA ASN A 224 10.41 -2.92 16.06
C ASN A 224 10.47 -2.18 17.42
N VAL A 225 10.14 -0.90 17.44
CA VAL A 225 9.83 -0.19 18.68
C VAL A 225 8.37 -0.49 18.96
N ILE A 226 8.16 -1.53 19.77
CA ILE A 226 6.93 -1.73 20.54
C ILE A 226 7.22 -1.21 21.94
#